data_AF-A0A5P8K334-F1
#
_entry.id   AF-A0A5P8K334-F1
#
_cell.length_a   1.000
_cell.length_b   1.000
_cell.length_c   1.000
_cell.angle_alpha   90.00
_cell.angle_beta   90.00
_cell.angle_gamma   90.00
#
_symmetry.space_group_name_H-M   'P 1'
#
loop_
_entity.id
_entity.type
_entity.pdbx_description
1 polymer ?
#
loop_
_entity_poly.entity_id
_entity_poly.type
_entity_poly.pdbx_seq_one_letter_code
_entity_poly.pdbx_strand_id
1 'polypeptide(L)'
;MATRTFTPEQLEEFDVPYTNLHDEQVDSRRWADTRRCVFRAPDDGKTYEVTYQVPATEHQECDTWFDQDQITAAEVEQVPVTVMQWKPCT
;
A
#
# COMPACT_ATOMS: atom_id res chain seq x y z
N MET A 1 0.33 1.40 17.32
CA MET A 1 0.43 0.39 16.25
C MET A 1 1.89 0.01 16.13
N ALA A 2 2.20 -1.28 16.01
CA ALA A 2 3.58 -1.69 15.76
C ALA A 2 3.96 -1.29 14.32
N THR A 3 5.18 -0.83 14.11
CA THR A 3 5.69 -0.40 12.81
C THR A 3 6.97 -1.14 12.50
N ARG A 4 7.22 -1.40 11.22
CA ARG A 4 8.45 -1.98 10.70
C ARG A 4 8.93 -1.15 9.51
N THR A 5 10.23 -0.93 9.44
CA THR A 5 10.86 -0.26 8.29
C THR A 5 11.37 -1.29 7.31
N PHE A 6 11.14 -1.04 6.02
CA PHE A 6 11.67 -1.80 4.90
C PHE A 6 12.47 -0.87 3.98
N THR A 7 13.46 -1.39 3.28
CA THR A 7 14.08 -0.68 2.14
C THR A 7 13.33 -1.02 0.83
N PRO A 8 13.45 -0.20 -0.22
CA PRO A 8 12.88 -0.52 -1.54
C PRO A 8 13.28 -1.92 -2.03
N GLU A 9 14.53 -2.31 -1.84
CA GLU A 9 15.07 -3.59 -2.31
C GLU A 9 14.45 -4.78 -1.55
N GLN A 10 14.18 -4.62 -0.26
CA GLN A 10 13.47 -5.65 0.52
C GLN A 10 12.03 -5.82 0.04
N LEU A 11 11.35 -4.71 -0.28
CA LEU A 11 9.99 -4.76 -0.81
C LEU A 11 9.97 -5.38 -2.22
N GLU A 12 10.98 -5.09 -3.05
CA GLU A 12 11.15 -5.73 -4.36
C GLU A 12 11.41 -7.24 -4.24
N GLU A 13 12.24 -7.69 -3.29
CA GLU A 13 12.46 -9.11 -3.02
C GLU A 13 11.17 -9.83 -2.61
N PHE A 14 10.25 -9.11 -1.96
CA PHE A 14 8.93 -9.62 -1.57
C PHE A 14 7.87 -9.47 -2.67
N ASP A 15 8.25 -8.94 -3.84
CA ASP A 15 7.36 -8.59 -4.94
C ASP A 15 6.24 -7.59 -4.54
N VAL A 16 6.51 -6.71 -3.58
CA VAL A 16 5.58 -5.66 -3.11
C VAL A 16 5.80 -4.40 -3.95
N PRO A 17 4.75 -3.77 -4.51
CA PRO A 17 3.34 -3.94 -4.18
C PRO A 17 2.55 -4.93 -5.06
N TYR A 18 3.17 -5.70 -5.95
CA TYR A 18 2.45 -6.55 -6.92
C TYR A 18 1.82 -7.81 -6.30
N THR A 19 2.55 -8.46 -5.39
CA THR A 19 2.05 -9.55 -4.54
C THR A 19 1.53 -8.97 -3.24
N ASN A 20 0.21 -8.77 -3.17
CA ASN A 20 -0.47 -8.21 -1.99
C ASN A 20 -1.77 -8.97 -1.65
N LEU A 21 -2.26 -8.77 -0.42
CA LEU A 21 -3.53 -9.29 0.09
C LEU A 21 -4.70 -8.33 -0.14
N HIS A 22 -4.40 -7.04 -0.22
CA HIS A 22 -5.37 -5.98 -0.47
C HIS A 22 -4.65 -4.80 -1.13
N ASP A 23 -5.33 -4.13 -2.05
CA ASP A 23 -4.84 -2.95 -2.71
C ASP A 23 -6.01 -2.01 -3.03
N GLU A 24 -5.87 -0.74 -2.65
CA GLU A 24 -6.84 0.29 -2.94
C GLU A 24 -6.17 1.64 -3.24
N GLN A 25 -6.83 2.45 -4.05
CA GLN A 25 -6.46 3.85 -4.24
C GLN A 25 -7.03 4.67 -3.08
N VAL A 26 -6.17 5.44 -2.40
CA VAL A 26 -6.55 6.27 -1.24
C VAL A 26 -6.51 7.77 -1.53
N ASP A 27 -5.75 8.19 -2.54
CA ASP A 27 -5.68 9.58 -2.99
C ASP A 27 -5.29 9.64 -4.47
N SER A 28 -5.52 10.79 -5.11
CA SER A 28 -5.11 11.06 -6.49
C SER A 28 -4.42 12.42 -6.56
N ARG A 29 -3.23 12.45 -7.13
CA ARG A 29 -2.46 13.67 -7.40
C ARG A 29 -2.44 13.93 -8.91
N ARG A 30 -1.90 15.09 -9.29
CA ARG A 30 -1.86 15.52 -10.70
C ARG A 30 -1.22 14.51 -11.67
N TRP A 31 -0.21 13.77 -11.21
CA TRP A 31 0.62 12.89 -12.05
C TRP A 31 0.73 11.45 -11.51
N ALA A 32 0.16 11.18 -10.34
CA ALA A 32 0.28 9.87 -9.70
C ALA A 32 -0.90 9.63 -8.77
N ASP A 33 -1.33 8.38 -8.68
CA ASP A 33 -2.31 7.93 -7.70
C ASP A 33 -1.58 7.37 -6.48
N THR A 34 -2.01 7.77 -5.29
CA THR A 34 -1.50 7.17 -4.05
C THR A 34 -2.36 5.97 -3.72
N ARG A 35 -1.70 4.83 -3.58
CA ARG A 35 -2.32 3.55 -3.29
C ARG A 35 -1.83 3.02 -1.95
N ARG A 36 -2.65 2.18 -1.35
CA ARG A 36 -2.39 1.50 -0.10
C ARG A 36 -2.49 0.01 -0.35
N CYS A 37 -1.44 -0.73 -0.04
CA CYS A 37 -1.46 -2.17 -0.11
C CYS A 37 -1.17 -2.81 1.24
N VAL A 38 -1.76 -3.98 1.44
CA VAL A 38 -1.51 -4.86 2.58
C VAL A 38 -0.83 -6.12 2.06
N PHE A 39 0.30 -6.51 2.62
CA PHE A 39 1.05 -7.69 2.20
C PHE A 39 1.48 -8.55 3.39
N ARG A 40 1.78 -9.82 3.12
CA ARG A 40 2.36 -10.73 4.10
C ARG A 40 3.88 -10.75 3.91
N ALA A 41 4.65 -10.33 4.91
CA ALA A 41 6.09 -10.42 4.83
C ALA A 41 6.54 -11.90 4.92
N PRO A 42 7.33 -12.40 3.96
CA PRO A 42 7.68 -13.83 3.91
C PRO A 42 8.68 -14.25 5.00
N ASP A 43 9.41 -13.31 5.58
CA ASP A 43 10.47 -13.57 6.56
C ASP A 43 9.96 -13.77 7.99
N ASP A 44 8.95 -13.01 8.42
CA ASP A 44 8.34 -13.12 9.76
C ASP A 44 6.89 -13.63 9.74
N GLY A 45 6.28 -13.75 8.55
CA GLY A 45 4.90 -14.20 8.40
C GLY A 45 3.86 -13.24 9.00
N LYS A 46 4.20 -11.98 9.27
CA LYS A 46 3.28 -10.93 9.71
C LYS A 46 2.73 -10.15 8.53
N THR A 47 1.66 -9.40 8.79
CA THR A 47 0.97 -8.62 7.77
C THR A 47 1.21 -7.14 7.98
N TYR A 48 1.55 -6.43 6.91
CA TYR A 48 1.93 -5.03 6.95
C TYR A 48 1.16 -4.22 5.90
N GLU A 49 0.84 -2.98 6.25
CA GLU A 49 0.24 -1.97 5.38
C GLU A 49 1.28 -0.92 5.01
N VAL A 50 1.33 -0.56 3.73
CA VAL A 50 2.23 0.47 3.20
C VAL A 50 1.53 1.30 2.12
N THR A 51 1.95 2.56 1.97
CA THR A 51 1.51 3.43 0.88
C THR A 51 2.57 3.53 -0.20
N TYR A 52 2.15 3.52 -1.45
CA TYR A 52 3.00 3.68 -2.64
C TYR A 52 2.29 4.54 -3.67
N GLN A 53 2.98 4.93 -4.73
CA GLN A 53 2.37 5.65 -5.85
C GLN A 53 2.53 4.91 -7.17
N VAL A 54 1.53 5.07 -8.04
CA VAL A 54 1.57 4.62 -9.43
C VAL A 54 1.34 5.81 -10.36
N PRO A 55 1.88 5.78 -11.60
CA PRO A 55 1.62 6.84 -12.55
C PRO A 55 0.14 6.97 -12.85
N ALA A 56 -0.38 8.20 -12.94
CA ALA A 56 -1.79 8.43 -13.26
C ALA A 56 -2.16 8.04 -14.71
N THR A 57 -1.16 7.87 -15.57
CA THR A 57 -1.31 7.44 -16.97
C THR A 57 -0.14 6.57 -17.39
N GLU A 58 -0.33 5.66 -18.35
CA GLU A 58 0.71 4.74 -18.86
C GLU A 58 1.96 5.43 -19.44
N HIS A 59 1.87 6.71 -19.81
CA HIS A 59 3.00 7.49 -20.36
C HIS A 59 3.77 8.30 -19.32
N GLN A 60 3.41 8.19 -18.04
CA GLN A 60 4.08 8.90 -16.95
C GLN A 60 4.92 7.93 -16.15
N GLU A 61 5.99 8.45 -15.55
CA GLU A 61 6.83 7.73 -14.60
C GLU A 61 6.67 8.37 -13.22
N CYS A 62 6.79 7.56 -12.17
CA CYS A 62 6.87 8.04 -10.80
C CYS A 62 7.68 7.07 -9.94
N ASP A 63 8.33 7.58 -8.91
CA ASP A 63 9.02 6.74 -7.94
C ASP A 63 8.02 6.04 -7.03
N THR A 64 7.89 4.71 -7.13
CA THR A 64 6.91 3.91 -6.37
C THR A 64 6.88 4.27 -4.88
N TRP A 65 8.05 4.52 -4.30
CA TRP A 65 8.26 4.79 -2.87
C TRP A 65 8.53 6.26 -2.54
N PHE A 66 8.06 7.20 -3.37
CA PHE A 66 8.23 8.65 -3.13
C PHE A 66 9.70 9.09 -2.94
N ASP A 67 10.64 8.41 -3.59
CA ASP A 67 12.09 8.66 -3.45
C ASP A 67 12.60 8.43 -2.00
N GLN A 68 11.97 7.50 -1.27
CA GLN A 68 12.34 7.15 0.12
C GLN A 68 13.21 5.90 0.18
N ASP A 69 14.36 6.00 0.86
CA ASP A 69 15.23 4.86 1.17
C ASP A 69 14.68 3.95 2.28
N GLN A 70 13.74 4.48 3.07
CA GLN A 70 13.15 3.79 4.22
C GLN A 70 11.63 3.95 4.23
N ILE A 71 10.95 2.84 4.01
CA ILE A 71 9.51 2.76 3.93
C ILE A 71 8.98 2.24 5.26
N THR A 72 8.23 3.09 5.95
CA THR A 72 7.57 2.70 7.21
C THR A 72 6.26 2.01 6.91
N ALA A 73 6.12 0.77 7.36
CA ALA A 73 4.89 0.00 7.26
C ALA A 73 4.26 -0.22 8.64
N ALA A 74 2.93 -0.23 8.71
CA ALA A 74 2.19 -0.53 9.93
C ALA A 74 1.82 -2.02 9.97
N GLU A 75 2.08 -2.69 11.10
CA GLU A 75 1.58 -4.07 11.31
C GLU A 75 0.05 -4.03 11.45
N VAL A 76 -0.64 -4.88 10.67
CA VAL A 76 -2.10 -4.92 10.60
C VAL A 76 -2.64 -6.34 10.72
N GLU A 77 -3.87 -6.47 11.19
CA GLU A 77 -4.61 -7.74 11.20
C GLU A 77 -5.96 -7.56 10.51
N GLN A 78 -6.42 -8.60 9.81
CA GLN A 78 -7.73 -8.58 9.18
C GLN A 78 -8.81 -8.89 10.22
N VAL A 79 -9.73 -7.95 10.44
CA VAL A 79 -10.85 -8.11 11.37
C VAL A 79 -12.18 -7.89 10.66
N PRO A 80 -13.22 -8.69 10.95
CA PRO A 80 -14.54 -8.45 10.40
C PRO A 80 -15.13 -7.17 11.01
N VAL A 81 -15.53 -6.23 10.15
CA VAL A 81 -16.18 -4.97 10.55
C VAL A 81 -17.57 -4.85 9.94
N THR A 82 -18.54 -4.41 10.73
CA THR A 82 -19.89 -4.07 10.25
C THR A 82 -20.03 -2.55 10.20
N VAL A 83 -20.38 -2.00 9.03
CA VAL A 83 -20.51 -0.55 8.84
C VAL A 83 -21.89 -0.19 8.32
N MET A 84 -22.48 0.85 8.91
CA MET A 84 -23.65 1.53 8.35
C MET A 84 -23.18 2.58 7.35
N GLN A 85 -23.68 2.55 6.12
CA GLN A 85 -23.30 3.50 5.07
C GLN A 85 -24.52 4.19 4.47
N TRP A 86 -24.40 5.50 4.22
CA TRP A 86 -25.39 6.29 3.50
C TRP A 86 -25.28 6.00 2.00
N LYS A 87 -26.43 5.87 1.34
CA LYS A 87 -26.53 5.70 -0.12
C LYS A 87 -27.41 6.82 -0.68
N PRO A 88 -27.22 7.20 -1.96
CA PRO A 88 -28.15 8.12 -2.62
C PRO A 88 -29.58 7.61 -2.49
N CYS A 89 -30.50 8.50 -2.13
CA CYS A 89 -31.92 8.21 -2.21
C CYS A 89 -32.34 8.35 -3.69
N THR A 90 -32.76 7.24 -4.33
CA THR A 90 -33.33 7.25 -5.68
C THR A 90 -34.82 7.54 -5.66
#